data_AF-F7ZBQ3-F1
#
_entry.id   AF-F7ZBQ3-F1
#
_cell.length_a   1.000
_cell.length_b   1.000
_cell.length_c   1.000
_cell.angle_alpha   90.00
_cell.angle_beta   90.00
_cell.angle_gamma   90.00
#
_symmetry.space_group_name_H-M   'P 1'
#
loop_
_entity.id
_entity.type
_entity.pdbx_description
1 polymer ?
#
loop_
_entity_poly.entity_id
_entity_poly.type
_entity_poly.pdbx_seq_one_letter_code
_entity_poly.pdbx_strand_id
1 'polypeptide(L)'
;MITSVGEAEIGNIELVKADDEVFIKVSGTIEIEVSGFMDKHDYYRAMEAGLNVSVDDADWNDHVMAVSTYVDTEFEVRLFYSSESKDIAGCEISLPQEIEDDWPYK
;
A
#
# COMPACT_ATOMS: atom_id res chain seq x y z
N MET A 1 -0.95 9.94 3.44
CA MET A 1 -1.84 8.95 4.05
C MET A 1 -2.01 7.83 3.04
N ILE A 2 -1.99 6.56 3.48
CA ILE A 2 -2.21 5.41 2.60
C ILE A 2 -3.48 4.71 3.07
N THR A 3 -4.43 4.50 2.17
CA THR A 3 -5.72 3.87 2.48
C THR A 3 -6.02 2.82 1.42
N SER A 4 -6.50 1.64 1.83
CA SER A 4 -7.04 0.65 0.90
C SER A 4 -8.37 1.13 0.34
N VAL A 5 -8.55 1.07 -0.98
CA VAL A 5 -9.74 1.64 -1.65
C VAL A 5 -10.36 0.72 -2.70
N GLY A 6 -9.60 -0.24 -3.26
CA GLY A 6 -10.10 -1.15 -4.29
C GLY A 6 -10.27 -2.59 -3.83
N GLU A 7 -10.62 -3.45 -4.80
CA GLU A 7 -10.76 -4.89 -4.58
C GLU A 7 -9.39 -5.53 -4.29
N ALA A 8 -9.33 -6.38 -3.27
CA ALA A 8 -8.14 -7.17 -2.98
C ALA A 8 -8.23 -8.50 -3.75
N GLU A 9 -7.24 -8.76 -4.60
CA GLU A 9 -7.13 -10.03 -5.30
C GLU A 9 -6.21 -10.97 -4.53
N ILE A 10 -6.76 -12.08 -4.02
CA ILE A 10 -5.96 -13.12 -3.37
C ILE A 10 -5.29 -13.95 -4.46
N GLY A 11 -3.97 -13.82 -4.57
CA GLY A 11 -3.17 -14.57 -5.53
C GLY A 11 -2.80 -15.97 -5.05
N ASN A 12 -2.34 -16.09 -3.80
CA ASN A 12 -1.87 -17.36 -3.25
C ASN A 12 -2.24 -17.52 -1.76
N ILE A 13 -2.54 -18.76 -1.38
CA ILE A 13 -2.74 -19.17 0.02
C ILE A 13 -1.85 -20.39 0.26
N GLU A 14 -0.88 -20.24 1.15
CA GLU A 14 0.06 -21.29 1.52
C GLU A 14 -0.07 -21.61 3.00
N LEU A 15 -0.24 -22.89 3.33
CA LEU A 15 -0.17 -23.39 4.69
C LEU A 15 1.26 -23.88 4.94
N VAL A 16 1.96 -23.20 5.85
CA VAL A 16 3.33 -23.56 6.21
C VAL A 16 3.34 -24.08 7.64
N LYS A 17 4.02 -25.21 7.83
CA LYS A 17 4.33 -25.74 9.15
C LYS A 17 5.85 -25.68 9.35
N ALA A 18 6.28 -24.90 10.32
CA ALA A 18 7.67 -24.81 10.73
C ALA A 18 7.74 -25.23 12.21
N ASP A 19 8.46 -26.31 12.50
CA ASP A 19 8.55 -26.91 13.83
C ASP A 19 7.16 -27.19 14.45
N ASP A 20 6.82 -26.48 15.55
CA ASP A 20 5.54 -26.57 16.27
C ASP A 20 4.56 -25.45 15.89
N GLU A 21 4.95 -24.54 14.99
CA GLU A 21 4.14 -23.42 14.54
C GLU A 21 3.50 -23.71 13.19
N VAL A 22 2.22 -23.38 13.08
CA VAL A 22 1.47 -23.42 11.83
C VAL A 22 1.12 -21.98 11.48
N PHE A 23 1.48 -21.55 10.28
CA PHE A 23 1.05 -20.25 9.78
C PHE A 23 0.46 -20.36 8.39
N ILE A 24 -0.52 -19.49 8.12
CA ILE A 24 -1.15 -19.34 6.82
C ILE A 24 -0.60 -18.06 6.22
N LYS A 25 0.06 -18.19 5.07
CA LYS A 25 0.53 -17.05 4.28
C LYS A 25 -0.48 -16.79 3.18
N VAL A 26 -1.04 -15.59 3.15
CA VAL A 26 -1.92 -15.10 2.10
C VAL A 26 -1.19 -13.97 1.38
N SER A 27 -1.04 -14.08 0.07
CA SER A 27 -0.42 -13.05 -0.74
C SER A 27 -1.35 -12.64 -1.86
N GLY A 28 -1.32 -11.36 -2.21
CA GLY A 28 -2.21 -10.80 -3.21
C GLY A 28 -1.81 -9.40 -3.62
N THR A 29 -2.66 -8.79 -4.43
CA THR A 29 -2.54 -7.39 -4.85
C THR A 29 -3.74 -6.61 -4.34
N ILE A 30 -3.50 -5.38 -3.93
CA ILE A 30 -4.53 -4.47 -3.43
C ILE A 30 -4.29 -3.08 -3.99
N GLU A 31 -5.36 -2.46 -4.48
CA GLU A 31 -5.33 -1.06 -4.90
C GLU A 31 -5.40 -0.17 -3.66
N ILE A 32 -4.38 0.66 -3.50
CA ILE A 32 -4.29 1.67 -2.44
C ILE A 32 -4.38 3.07 -3.03
N GLU A 33 -5.03 3.95 -2.29
CA GLU A 33 -4.97 5.39 -2.50
C GLU A 33 -3.84 5.95 -1.63
N VAL A 34 -2.91 6.63 -2.28
CA VAL A 34 -1.86 7.41 -1.61
C VAL A 34 -2.19 8.88 -1.78
N SER A 35 -2.50 9.54 -0.67
CA SER A 35 -2.83 10.97 -0.64
C SER A 35 -1.80 11.77 0.16
N GLY A 36 -1.59 13.02 -0.23
CA GLY A 36 -0.60 13.88 0.40
C GLY A 36 -0.62 15.30 -0.16
N PHE A 37 0.49 16.00 0.05
CA PHE A 37 0.68 17.35 -0.48
C PHE A 37 1.86 17.35 -1.44
N MET A 38 1.72 18.05 -2.56
CA MET A 38 2.76 18.21 -3.57
C MET A 38 2.92 19.69 -3.92
N ASP A 39 4.14 20.11 -4.26
CA ASP A 39 4.38 21.46 -4.76
C ASP A 39 3.67 21.68 -6.11
N LYS A 40 3.06 22.85 -6.29
CA LYS A 40 2.32 23.20 -7.52
C LYS A 40 3.19 23.08 -8.76
N HIS A 41 4.44 23.53 -8.69
CA HIS A 41 5.37 23.44 -9.81
C HIS A 41 5.67 21.97 -10.16
N ASP A 42 5.90 21.13 -9.15
CA ASP A 42 6.18 19.71 -9.36
C ASP A 42 4.96 18.96 -9.90
N TYR A 43 3.76 19.31 -9.43
CA TYR A 43 2.51 18.79 -9.99
C TYR A 43 2.38 19.12 -11.49
N TYR A 44 2.59 20.36 -11.90
CA TYR A 44 2.51 20.72 -13.33
C TYR A 44 3.59 20.04 -14.17
N ARG A 45 4.80 19.86 -13.63
CA ARG A 45 5.85 19.06 -14.30
C ARG A 45 5.46 17.58 -14.41
N ALA A 46 4.86 17.02 -13.37
CA ALA A 46 4.37 15.64 -13.36
C ALA A 46 3.25 15.42 -14.39
N MET A 47 2.34 16.39 -14.52
CA MET A 47 1.29 16.40 -15.55
C MET A 47 1.85 16.46 -16.96
N GLU A 48 2.87 17.29 -17.22
CA GLU A 48 3.57 17.33 -18.51
C GLU A 48 4.28 16.01 -18.83
N ALA A 49 4.78 15.31 -17.81
CA ALA A 49 5.39 13.99 -17.93
C ALA A 49 4.38 12.83 -18.05
N GLY A 50 3.08 13.10 -17.93
CA GLY A 50 2.01 12.10 -18.01
C GLY A 50 1.90 11.19 -16.79
N LEU A 51 2.36 11.63 -15.62
CA LEU A 51 2.19 10.89 -14.36
C LEU A 51 0.73 10.98 -13.88
N ASN A 52 0.23 9.89 -13.30
CA ASN A 52 -1.16 9.78 -12.86
C ASN A 52 -1.33 10.33 -11.44
N VAL A 53 -1.50 11.64 -11.31
CA VAL A 53 -1.74 12.33 -10.03
C VAL A 53 -3.02 13.15 -10.15
N SER A 54 -3.96 12.94 -9.23
CA SER A 54 -5.23 13.67 -9.15
C SER A 54 -5.12 14.79 -8.14
N VAL A 55 -5.81 15.90 -8.41
CA VAL A 55 -5.91 17.03 -7.47
C VAL A 55 -7.17 16.88 -6.65
N ASP A 56 -6.99 16.81 -5.32
CA ASP A 56 -8.09 16.78 -4.36
C ASP A 56 -8.47 18.21 -3.94
N ASP A 57 -7.48 19.06 -3.70
CA ASP A 57 -7.66 20.49 -3.39
C ASP A 57 -6.50 21.35 -3.91
N ALA A 58 -6.84 22.29 -4.80
CA ALA A 58 -5.91 23.20 -5.45
C ALA A 58 -5.68 24.52 -4.70
N ASP A 59 -6.58 24.88 -3.79
CA ASP A 59 -6.66 26.22 -3.17
C ASP A 59 -6.25 26.21 -1.70
N TRP A 60 -5.71 25.08 -1.24
CA TRP A 60 -5.27 24.92 0.13
C TRP A 60 -4.12 25.88 0.51
N ASN A 61 -3.19 26.16 -0.43
CA ASN A 61 -2.07 27.09 -0.27
C ASN A 61 -1.53 27.56 -1.64
N ASP A 62 -0.85 28.71 -1.70
CA ASP A 62 -0.25 29.28 -2.92
C ASP A 62 0.90 28.42 -3.49
N HIS A 63 1.50 27.55 -2.68
CA HIS A 63 2.67 26.76 -3.08
C HIS A 63 2.43 25.25 -3.19
N VAL A 64 1.44 24.70 -2.47
CA VAL A 64 1.19 23.26 -2.43
C VAL A 64 -0.27 22.94 -2.71
N MET A 65 -0.52 21.73 -3.21
CA MET A 65 -1.84 21.18 -3.50
C MET A 65 -2.02 19.86 -2.76
N ALA A 66 -3.24 19.58 -2.32
CA ALA A 66 -3.60 18.23 -1.90
C ALA A 66 -3.81 17.37 -3.15
N VAL A 67 -3.11 16.23 -3.19
CA VAL A 67 -3.12 15.32 -4.32
C VAL A 67 -3.27 13.88 -3.87
N SER A 68 -3.85 13.07 -4.74
CA SER A 68 -4.03 11.63 -4.57
C SER A 68 -3.57 10.87 -5.81
N THR A 69 -3.18 9.61 -5.61
CA THR A 69 -2.93 8.67 -6.70
C THR A 69 -3.33 7.26 -6.27
N TYR A 70 -3.64 6.43 -7.25
CA TYR A 70 -4.00 5.03 -7.04
C TYR A 70 -2.87 4.15 -7.54
N VAL A 71 -2.45 3.22 -6.70
CA VAL A 71 -1.35 2.28 -6.99
C VAL A 71 -1.78 0.89 -6.57
N ASP A 72 -1.58 -0.08 -7.46
CA ASP A 72 -1.67 -1.48 -7.10
C ASP A 72 -0.38 -1.90 -6.38
N THR A 73 -0.51 -2.39 -5.15
CA THR A 73 0.62 -2.88 -4.36
C THR A 73 0.41 -4.33 -3.97
N GLU A 74 1.52 -5.08 -3.88
CA GLU A 74 1.48 -6.42 -3.33
C GLU A 74 1.30 -6.36 -1.82
N PHE A 75 0.61 -7.34 -1.25
CA PHE A 75 0.50 -7.52 0.19
C PHE A 75 0.79 -8.96 0.59
N GLU A 76 1.28 -9.14 1.81
CA GLU A 76 1.46 -10.42 2.46
C GLU A 76 0.81 -10.37 3.84
N VAL A 77 -0.11 -11.30 4.10
CA VAL A 77 -0.70 -11.54 5.42
C VAL A 77 -0.18 -12.86 5.94
N ARG A 78 0.37 -12.86 7.16
CA ARG A 78 0.72 -14.06 7.90
C ARG A 78 -0.23 -14.21 9.08
N LEU A 79 -1.01 -15.29 9.07
CA LEU A 79 -1.87 -15.67 10.18
C LEU A 79 -1.17 -16.76 10.98
N PHE A 80 -0.85 -16.48 12.23
CA PHE A 80 -0.23 -17.43 13.15
C PHE A 80 -1.33 -18.26 13.81
N TYR A 81 -1.32 -19.57 13.58
CA TYR A 81 -2.28 -20.50 14.16
C TYR A 81 -1.68 -21.21 15.37
N SER A 82 -2.33 -21.07 16.52
CA SER A 82 -1.96 -21.83 17.73
C SER A 82 -2.64 -23.20 17.69
N SER A 83 -1.84 -24.24 17.58
CA SER A 83 -2.33 -25.63 17.63
C SER A 83 -2.88 -26.02 19.01
N GLU A 84 -2.44 -25.33 20.07
CA GLU A 84 -2.87 -25.59 21.45
C GLU A 84 -4.28 -25.03 21.71
N SER A 85 -4.52 -23.77 21.36
CA SER A 85 -5.83 -23.12 21.53
C SER A 85 -6.79 -23.36 20.37
N LYS A 86 -6.28 -23.88 19.24
CA LYS A 86 -7.00 -24.06 17.98
C LYS A 86 -7.54 -22.76 17.37
N ASP A 87 -6.91 -21.64 17.69
CA ASP A 87 -7.30 -20.29 17.29
C ASP A 87 -6.15 -19.54 16.60
N ILE A 88 -6.49 -18.46 15.90
CA ILE A 88 -5.50 -17.51 15.37
C ILE A 88 -4.91 -16.73 16.54
N ALA A 89 -3.62 -16.91 16.77
CA ALA A 89 -2.87 -16.26 17.84
C ALA A 89 -2.38 -14.86 17.44
N GLY A 90 -2.23 -14.60 16.15
CA GLY A 90 -1.75 -13.33 15.64
C GLY A 90 -1.93 -13.18 14.13
N CYS A 91 -1.83 -11.93 13.68
CA CYS A 91 -1.82 -11.56 12.27
C CYS A 91 -0.71 -10.53 12.08
N GLU A 92 0.10 -10.72 11.05
CA GLU A 92 1.07 -9.75 10.56
C GLU A 92 0.74 -9.42 9.12
N ILE A 93 0.75 -8.13 8.78
CA ILE A 93 0.54 -7.64 7.42
C ILE A 93 1.80 -6.90 7.00
N SER A 94 2.32 -7.25 5.83
CA SER A 94 3.49 -6.62 5.23
C SER A 94 3.16 -6.15 3.82
N LEU A 95 3.58 -4.94 3.49
CA LEU A 95 3.58 -4.42 2.13
C LEU A 95 5.03 -4.49 1.63
N PRO A 96 5.41 -5.49 0.83
CA PRO A 96 6.80 -5.70 0.42
C PRO A 96 7.37 -4.58 -0.45
N GLN A 97 6.52 -3.79 -1.11
CA GLN A 97 6.94 -2.57 -1.79
C GLN A 97 6.98 -1.43 -0.77
N GLU A 98 8.17 -1.12 -0.25
CA GLU A 98 8.43 0.19 0.34
C GLU A 98 8.30 1.23 -0.79
N ILE A 99 7.42 2.23 -0.59
CA ILE A 99 7.45 3.42 -1.43
C ILE A 99 8.83 4.05 -1.21
N GLU A 100 9.70 4.02 -2.22
CA GLU A 100 11.03 4.64 -2.12
C GLU A 100 10.84 6.11 -1.70
N ASP A 101 11.41 6.50 -0.54
CA ASP A 101 11.37 7.88 -0.02
C ASP A 101 12.03 8.90 -0.98
N ASP A 102 12.74 8.42 -2.02
CA ASP A 102 13.51 9.20 -2.99
C ASP A 102 12.71 9.60 -4.25
N TRP A 103 11.45 10.03 -4.08
CA TRP A 103 10.60 10.51 -5.18
C TRP A 103 10.31 12.03 -5.13
N PRO A 104 10.75 12.86 -6.11
CA PRO A 104 11.92 12.76 -6.96
C PRO A 104 12.84 13.99 -6.77
N TYR A 105 14.05 13.79 -6.22
CA TYR A 105 15.14 14.77 -6.34
C TYR A 105 16.32 14.15 -7.09
N LYS A 106 16.30 14.24 -8.42
CA LYS A 106 17.50 14.28 -9.27
C LYS A 106 17.30 15.25 -10.43
#